data_AF-A0A7J4KUH3-F1
#
_entry.id   AF-A0A7J4KUH3-F1
#
_cell.length_a   1.000
_cell.length_b   1.000
_cell.length_c   1.000
_cell.angle_alpha   90.00
_cell.angle_beta   90.00
_cell.angle_gamma   90.00
#
_symmetry.space_group_name_H-M   'P 1'
#
loop_
_entity.id
_entity.type
_entity.pdbx_description
1 polymer ?
#
loop_
_entity_poly.entity_id
_entity_poly.type
_entity_poly.pdbx_seq_one_letter_code
_entity_poly.pdbx_strand_id
1 'polypeptide(L)'
;MNLFFVEGIMEDKKIRDAFRKIKEERDEHLESINQLTSELQTAFDYVAELESKYDKLKEITDDLQIFMNSMLMNDKTHFSNISLSLEEQKLFLALYVFGEKEPLSWDFLLKKLDVNDNALRLLLSSLLDKKIPITKEKISSEWYFNIDSRFRELQSKEKIIQIHDSVSKGIYEKKLDNFF
;
A
#
# COMPACT_ATOMS: atom_id res chain seq x y z
N MET A 1 -16.63 10.20 83.72
CA MET A 1 -16.24 11.31 82.82
C MET A 1 -15.03 11.00 81.93
N ASN A 2 -14.16 10.04 82.24
CA ASN A 2 -12.95 9.74 81.44
C ASN A 2 -13.14 8.81 80.22
N LEU A 3 -14.19 7.99 80.13
CA LEU A 3 -14.35 7.09 78.97
C LEU A 3 -14.74 7.81 77.67
N PHE A 4 -15.67 8.77 77.74
CA PHE A 4 -16.13 9.54 76.57
C PHE A 4 -15.03 10.40 75.94
N PHE A 5 -14.08 10.88 76.74
CA PHE A 5 -12.95 11.67 76.24
C PHE A 5 -11.92 10.81 75.49
N VAL A 6 -11.76 9.54 75.90
CA VAL A 6 -10.85 8.58 75.26
C VAL A 6 -11.42 8.05 73.95
N GLU A 7 -12.74 7.84 73.86
CA GLU A 7 -13.42 7.44 72.61
C GLU A 7 -13.33 8.51 71.52
N GLY A 8 -13.56 9.79 71.86
CA GLY A 8 -13.42 10.90 70.90
C GLY A 8 -11.99 11.06 70.35
N ILE A 9 -10.97 10.87 71.19
CA ILE A 9 -9.56 10.90 70.77
C ILE A 9 -9.22 9.69 69.86
N MET A 10 -9.84 8.54 70.09
CA MET A 10 -9.66 7.35 69.23
C MET A 10 -10.30 7.53 67.85
N GLU A 11 -11.47 8.16 67.76
CA GLU A 11 -12.13 8.44 66.48
C GLU A 11 -11.36 9.47 65.64
N ASP A 12 -10.88 10.54 66.25
CA ASP A 12 -10.03 11.53 65.58
C ASP A 12 -8.75 10.92 65.00
N LYS A 13 -8.15 9.96 65.72
CA LYS A 13 -6.96 9.24 65.25
C LYS A 13 -7.27 8.37 64.03
N LYS A 14 -8.39 7.64 64.05
CA LYS A 14 -8.82 6.79 62.91
C LYS A 14 -9.10 7.62 61.66
N ILE A 15 -9.75 8.77 61.80
CA ILE A 15 -10.03 9.68 60.68
C ILE A 15 -8.73 10.21 60.09
N ARG A 16 -7.78 10.66 60.93
CA ARG A 16 -6.46 11.12 60.45
C ARG A 16 -5.67 10.04 59.74
N ASP A 17 -5.72 8.80 60.24
CA ASP A 17 -5.05 7.67 59.59
C ASP A 17 -5.70 7.32 58.23
N ALA A 18 -7.04 7.40 58.12
CA ALA A 18 -7.73 7.22 56.84
C ALA A 18 -7.38 8.32 55.82
N PHE A 19 -7.33 9.59 56.25
CA PHE A 19 -6.90 10.69 55.38
C PHE A 19 -5.43 10.57 54.97
N ARG A 20 -4.56 10.10 55.86
CA ARG A 20 -3.15 9.84 55.51
C ARG A 20 -3.07 8.77 54.42
N LYS A 21 -3.81 7.67 54.57
CA LYS A 21 -3.82 6.59 53.59
C LYS A 21 -4.35 7.03 52.22
N ILE A 22 -5.44 7.80 52.20
CA ILE A 22 -6.00 8.37 50.96
C ILE A 22 -4.97 9.30 50.28
N LYS A 23 -4.22 10.07 51.07
CA LYS A 23 -3.18 10.95 50.54
C LYS A 23 -2.02 10.16 49.94
N GLU A 24 -1.58 9.11 50.62
CA GLU A 24 -0.53 8.20 50.12
C GLU A 24 -0.96 7.52 48.81
N GLU A 25 -2.14 6.91 48.77
CA GLU A 25 -2.69 6.28 47.55
C GLU A 25 -2.83 7.28 46.39
N ARG A 26 -3.28 8.52 46.69
CA ARG A 26 -3.35 9.59 45.68
C ARG A 26 -1.98 9.98 45.16
N ASP A 27 -0.99 10.11 46.04
CA ASP A 27 0.36 10.52 45.65
C ASP A 27 1.02 9.42 44.80
N GLU A 28 0.83 8.14 45.13
CA GLU A 28 1.25 6.99 44.32
C GLU A 28 0.57 6.97 42.94
N HIS A 29 -0.74 7.27 42.87
CA HIS A 29 -1.45 7.37 41.59
C HIS A 29 -0.95 8.52 40.73
N LEU A 30 -0.67 9.69 41.32
CA LEU A 30 -0.12 10.82 40.58
C LEU A 30 1.26 10.51 40.03
N GLU A 31 2.12 9.85 40.81
CA GLU A 31 3.43 9.41 40.34
C GLU A 31 3.33 8.40 39.19
N SER A 32 2.41 7.43 39.31
CA SER A 32 2.13 6.46 38.24
C SER A 32 1.63 7.12 36.96
N ILE A 33 0.73 8.11 37.06
CA ILE A 33 0.23 8.87 35.91
C ILE A 33 1.37 9.64 35.23
N ASN A 34 2.26 10.25 36.01
CA ASN A 34 3.40 10.99 35.47
C ASN A 34 4.38 10.06 34.75
N GLN A 35 4.67 8.89 35.32
CA GLN A 35 5.51 7.87 34.68
C GLN A 35 4.89 7.41 33.35
N LEU A 36 3.61 7.03 33.36
CA LEU A 36 2.90 6.62 32.13
C LEU A 36 2.87 7.74 31.08
N THR A 37 2.73 8.99 31.50
CA THR A 37 2.76 10.15 30.59
C THR A 37 4.15 10.31 29.95
N SER A 38 5.22 10.14 30.73
CA SER A 38 6.60 10.18 30.24
C SER A 38 6.89 9.03 29.26
N GLU A 39 6.41 7.83 29.57
CA GLU A 39 6.55 6.66 28.70
C GLU A 39 5.80 6.82 27.39
N LEU A 40 4.56 7.33 27.46
CA LEU A 40 3.75 7.62 26.28
C LEU A 40 4.43 8.66 25.38
N GLN A 41 4.98 9.73 25.96
CA GLN A 41 5.74 10.73 25.20
C GLN A 41 6.94 10.11 24.48
N THR A 42 7.71 9.28 25.19
CA THR A 42 8.87 8.58 24.60
C THR A 42 8.45 7.65 23.46
N ALA A 43 7.33 6.95 23.62
CA ALA A 43 6.78 6.10 22.57
C ALA A 43 6.36 6.90 21.33
N PHE A 44 5.73 8.06 21.52
CA PHE A 44 5.38 8.96 20.41
C PHE A 44 6.62 9.46 19.66
N ASP A 45 7.66 9.87 20.38
CA ASP A 45 8.90 10.34 19.77
C ASP A 45 9.56 9.23 18.93
N TYR A 46 9.53 7.99 19.43
CA TYR A 46 10.04 6.83 18.70
C TYR A 46 9.22 6.51 17.43
N VAL A 47 7.90 6.61 17.50
CA VAL A 47 7.02 6.43 16.33
C VAL A 47 7.30 7.50 15.27
N ALA A 48 7.46 8.76 15.67
CA ALA A 48 7.80 9.84 14.75
C ALA A 48 9.16 9.61 14.06
N GLU A 49 10.16 9.08 14.79
CA GLU A 49 11.45 8.73 14.20
C GLU A 49 11.32 7.56 13.19
N LEU A 50 10.49 6.56 13.50
CA LEU A 50 10.20 5.45 12.59
C LEU A 50 9.51 5.93 11.31
N GLU A 51 8.53 6.82 11.41
CA GLU A 51 7.85 7.43 10.27
C GLU A 51 8.85 8.16 9.37
N SER A 52 9.75 8.96 9.94
CA SER A 52 10.80 9.63 9.17
C SER A 52 11.75 8.65 8.46
N LYS A 53 12.11 7.53 9.10
CA LYS A 53 12.92 6.48 8.46
C LYS A 53 12.15 5.77 7.35
N TYR A 54 10.85 5.53 7.54
CA TYR A 54 9.98 4.93 6.53
C TYR A 54 9.88 5.81 5.28
N ASP A 55 9.69 7.12 5.45
CA ASP A 55 9.61 8.06 4.32
C ASP A 55 10.92 8.09 3.51
N LYS A 56 12.08 8.07 4.17
CA LYS A 56 13.38 7.98 3.50
C LYS A 56 13.56 6.67 2.74
N LEU A 57 13.16 5.55 3.33
CA LEU A 57 13.22 4.24 2.64
C LEU A 57 12.31 4.20 1.43
N LYS A 58 11.14 4.84 1.51
CA LYS A 58 10.22 4.96 0.39
C LYS A 58 10.82 5.79 -0.75
N GLU A 59 11.41 6.94 -0.44
CA GLU A 59 12.12 7.78 -1.41
C GLU A 59 13.25 7.01 -2.11
N ILE A 60 14.10 6.31 -1.35
CA ILE A 60 15.17 5.48 -1.90
C ILE A 60 14.61 4.37 -2.81
N THR A 61 13.49 3.78 -2.44
CA THR A 61 12.83 2.73 -3.23
C THR A 61 12.30 3.30 -4.55
N ASP A 62 11.67 4.46 -4.52
CA ASP A 62 11.17 5.16 -5.71
C ASP A 62 12.34 5.53 -6.64
N ASP A 63 13.45 6.04 -6.11
CA ASP A 63 14.68 6.33 -6.87
C ASP A 63 15.30 5.08 -7.51
N LEU A 64 15.37 3.97 -6.76
CA LEU A 64 15.85 2.69 -7.30
C LEU A 64 14.94 2.18 -8.42
N GLN A 65 13.63 2.36 -8.29
CA GLN A 65 12.68 1.98 -9.33
C GLN A 65 12.85 2.82 -10.60
N ILE A 66 13.09 4.13 -10.46
CA ILE A 66 13.42 5.02 -11.60
C ILE A 66 14.74 4.58 -12.24
N PHE A 67 15.77 4.31 -11.44
CA PHE A 67 17.07 3.86 -11.92
C PHE A 67 16.98 2.54 -12.68
N MET A 68 16.31 1.53 -12.10
CA MET A 68 16.08 0.24 -12.74
C MET A 68 15.33 0.39 -14.07
N ASN A 69 14.28 1.22 -14.11
CA ASN A 69 13.53 1.47 -15.33
C ASN A 69 14.41 2.14 -16.40
N SER A 70 15.30 3.06 -16.01
CA SER A 70 16.24 3.70 -16.95
C SER A 70 17.28 2.72 -17.50
N MET A 71 17.74 1.78 -16.68
CA MET A 71 18.72 0.77 -17.07
C MET A 71 18.10 -0.29 -18.00
N LEU A 72 16.91 -0.77 -17.67
CA LEU A 72 16.16 -1.75 -18.47
C LEU A 72 15.73 -1.19 -19.84
N MET A 73 15.48 0.12 -19.94
CA MET A 73 15.09 0.77 -21.19
C MET A 73 16.26 1.00 -22.16
N ASN A 74 17.50 1.05 -21.67
CA ASN A 74 18.68 1.24 -22.50
C ASN A 74 19.21 -0.06 -23.12
N ASP A 75 18.92 -1.20 -22.51
CA ASP A 75 19.37 -2.50 -22.98
C ASP A 75 18.24 -3.24 -23.72
N LYS A 76 18.11 -2.92 -25.02
CA LYS A 76 17.07 -3.47 -25.91
C LYS A 76 17.05 -5.01 -25.98
N THR A 77 18.14 -5.67 -25.59
CA THR A 77 18.25 -7.13 -25.56
C THR A 77 17.38 -7.79 -24.49
N HIS A 78 16.95 -7.04 -23.48
CA HIS A 78 16.08 -7.58 -22.43
C HIS A 78 14.68 -7.94 -22.91
N PHE A 79 14.18 -7.25 -23.94
CA PHE A 79 12.81 -7.46 -24.43
C PHE A 79 12.71 -8.47 -25.58
N SER A 80 13.82 -8.82 -26.23
CA SER A 80 13.83 -9.70 -27.41
C SER A 80 13.39 -11.15 -27.15
N ASN A 81 13.28 -11.58 -25.90
CA ASN A 81 12.90 -12.95 -25.53
C ASN A 81 11.64 -13.05 -24.65
N ILE A 82 10.83 -11.98 -24.56
CA ILE A 82 9.61 -12.02 -23.73
C ILE A 82 8.54 -12.83 -24.45
N SER A 83 8.29 -14.04 -23.96
CA SER A 83 7.16 -14.88 -24.37
C SER A 83 6.04 -14.79 -23.34
N LEU A 84 4.88 -14.33 -23.78
CA LEU A 84 3.68 -14.23 -22.95
C LEU A 84 2.76 -15.43 -23.19
N SER A 85 2.15 -15.93 -22.11
CA SER A 85 1.05 -16.91 -22.19
C SER A 85 -0.18 -16.27 -22.83
N LEU A 86 -1.14 -17.07 -23.30
CA LEU A 86 -2.35 -16.54 -23.93
C LEU A 86 -3.15 -15.59 -23.02
N GLU A 87 -3.16 -15.86 -21.71
CA GLU A 87 -3.87 -15.04 -20.73
C GLU A 87 -3.13 -13.73 -20.43
N GLU A 88 -1.81 -13.80 -20.34
CA GLU A 88 -0.96 -12.61 -20.20
C GLU A 88 -1.03 -11.72 -21.45
N GLN A 89 -1.06 -12.31 -22.64
CA GLN A 89 -1.25 -11.58 -23.89
C GLN A 89 -2.59 -10.85 -23.90
N LYS A 90 -3.67 -11.46 -23.38
CA LYS A 90 -4.97 -10.81 -23.24
C LYS A 90 -4.90 -9.61 -22.30
N LEU A 91 -4.28 -9.76 -21.12
CA LEU A 91 -4.12 -8.67 -20.16
C LEU A 91 -3.24 -7.54 -20.74
N PHE A 92 -2.10 -7.89 -21.32
CA PHE A 92 -1.21 -6.94 -21.98
C PHE A 92 -1.94 -6.16 -23.08
N LEU A 93 -2.65 -6.86 -23.96
CA LEU A 93 -3.38 -6.23 -25.04
C LEU A 93 -4.55 -5.38 -24.52
N ALA A 94 -5.23 -5.79 -23.45
CA ALA A 94 -6.25 -4.97 -22.82
C ALA A 94 -5.68 -3.64 -22.29
N LEU A 95 -4.57 -3.69 -21.55
CA LEU A 95 -3.86 -2.49 -21.07
C LEU A 95 -3.33 -1.65 -22.23
N TYR A 96 -2.83 -2.27 -23.30
CA TYR A 96 -2.31 -1.57 -24.46
C TYR A 96 -3.42 -0.87 -25.25
N VAL A 97 -4.52 -1.56 -25.52
CA VAL A 97 -5.60 -1.05 -26.38
C VAL A 97 -6.51 -0.08 -25.66
N PHE A 98 -6.91 -0.39 -24.42
CA PHE A 98 -7.86 0.44 -23.67
C PHE A 98 -7.14 1.49 -22.81
N GLY A 99 -5.92 1.20 -22.34
CA GLY A 99 -5.12 2.13 -21.56
C GLY A 99 -4.51 3.29 -22.36
N GLU A 100 -4.78 3.39 -23.66
CA GLU A 100 -4.23 4.46 -24.51
C GLU A 100 -4.75 5.85 -24.13
N LYS A 101 -6.03 5.93 -23.76
CA LYS A 101 -6.68 7.20 -23.41
C LYS A 101 -6.65 7.47 -21.91
N GLU A 102 -6.93 6.44 -21.11
CA GLU A 102 -7.08 6.56 -19.67
C GLU A 102 -6.56 5.29 -18.96
N PRO A 103 -5.95 5.41 -17.76
CA PRO A 103 -5.63 4.26 -16.92
C PRO A 103 -6.86 3.38 -16.67
N LEU A 104 -6.68 2.06 -16.58
CA LEU A 104 -7.78 1.10 -16.42
C LEU A 104 -7.98 0.71 -14.96
N SER A 105 -9.22 0.78 -14.47
CA SER A 105 -9.53 0.34 -13.11
C SER A 105 -9.44 -1.18 -12.96
N TRP A 106 -9.24 -1.63 -11.72
CA TRP A 106 -9.24 -3.05 -11.37
C TRP A 106 -10.51 -3.78 -11.85
N ASP A 107 -11.67 -3.20 -11.57
CA ASP A 107 -12.98 -3.76 -11.94
C ASP A 107 -13.16 -3.87 -13.45
N PHE A 108 -12.63 -2.90 -14.21
CA PHE A 108 -12.67 -2.94 -15.67
C PHE A 108 -11.88 -4.14 -16.20
N LEU A 109 -10.69 -4.40 -15.65
CA LEU A 109 -9.84 -5.51 -16.06
C LEU A 109 -10.49 -6.86 -15.75
N LEU A 110 -11.09 -7.02 -14.57
CA LEU A 110 -11.83 -8.24 -14.20
C LEU A 110 -12.95 -8.55 -15.19
N LYS A 111 -13.79 -7.54 -15.50
CA LYS A 111 -14.92 -7.69 -16.43
C LYS A 111 -14.45 -7.94 -17.86
N LYS A 112 -13.40 -7.27 -18.32
CA LYS A 112 -12.97 -7.38 -19.73
C LYS A 112 -12.28 -8.70 -20.02
N LEU A 113 -11.52 -9.21 -19.05
CA LEU A 113 -10.77 -10.46 -19.18
C LEU A 113 -11.59 -11.69 -18.76
N ASP A 114 -12.73 -11.49 -18.10
CA ASP A 114 -13.58 -12.55 -17.56
C ASP A 114 -12.81 -13.45 -16.58
N VAL A 115 -12.13 -12.81 -15.63
CA VAL A 115 -11.29 -13.45 -14.62
C VAL A 115 -11.64 -12.96 -13.22
N ASN A 116 -11.29 -13.76 -12.20
CA ASN A 116 -11.44 -13.37 -10.81
C ASN A 116 -10.23 -12.57 -10.30
N ASP A 117 -10.36 -11.94 -9.13
CA ASP A 117 -9.32 -11.14 -8.47
C ASP A 117 -7.98 -11.84 -8.34
N ASN A 118 -7.99 -13.11 -7.95
CA ASN A 118 -6.77 -13.88 -7.73
C ASN A 118 -6.04 -14.14 -9.05
N ALA A 119 -6.78 -14.51 -10.10
CA ALA A 119 -6.23 -14.71 -11.44
C ALA A 119 -5.64 -13.40 -11.99
N LEU A 120 -6.33 -12.27 -11.83
CA LEU A 120 -5.82 -10.97 -12.28
C LEU A 120 -4.53 -10.57 -11.55
N ARG A 121 -4.45 -10.80 -10.23
CA ARG A 121 -3.22 -10.57 -9.44
C ARG A 121 -2.05 -11.40 -9.95
N LEU A 122 -2.28 -12.67 -10.23
CA LEU A 122 -1.25 -13.57 -10.74
C LEU A 122 -0.79 -13.15 -12.14
N LEU A 123 -1.72 -12.76 -13.02
CA LEU A 123 -1.39 -12.28 -14.37
C LEU A 123 -0.59 -10.96 -14.32
N LEU A 124 -0.98 -10.01 -13.48
CA LEU A 124 -0.22 -8.77 -13.28
C LEU A 124 1.18 -9.04 -12.72
N SER A 125 1.30 -9.93 -11.73
CA SER A 125 2.60 -10.34 -11.18
C SER A 125 3.48 -10.94 -12.28
N SER A 126 2.92 -11.84 -13.11
CA SER A 126 3.68 -12.47 -14.20
C SER A 126 4.17 -11.46 -15.23
N LEU A 127 3.35 -10.45 -15.59
CA LEU A 127 3.80 -9.39 -16.50
C LEU A 127 4.97 -8.57 -15.90
N LEU A 128 4.91 -8.26 -14.60
CA LEU A 128 5.99 -7.56 -13.90
C LEU A 128 7.26 -8.42 -13.80
N ASP A 129 7.12 -9.71 -13.53
CA ASP A 129 8.24 -10.67 -13.50
C ASP A 129 8.95 -10.74 -14.86
N LYS A 130 8.17 -10.68 -15.94
CA LYS A 130 8.64 -10.59 -17.33
C LYS A 130 9.13 -9.20 -17.74
N LYS A 131 9.29 -8.29 -16.78
CA LYS A 131 9.82 -6.94 -16.98
C LYS A 131 8.98 -6.07 -17.91
N ILE A 132 7.68 -6.34 -18.01
CA ILE A 132 6.77 -5.44 -18.71
C ILE A 132 6.44 -4.27 -17.77
N PRO A 133 6.76 -3.03 -18.15
CA PRO A 133 6.61 -1.87 -17.29
C PRO A 133 5.14 -1.45 -17.23
N ILE A 134 4.48 -1.83 -16.14
CA ILE A 134 3.11 -1.46 -15.81
C ILE A 134 3.16 -0.33 -14.78
N THR A 135 2.52 0.78 -15.07
CA THR A 135 2.30 1.88 -14.13
C THR A 135 1.03 1.61 -13.33
N LYS A 136 1.08 1.88 -12.02
CA LYS A 136 -0.08 1.84 -11.14
C LYS A 136 -0.28 3.23 -10.51
N GLU A 137 -1.50 3.72 -10.54
CA GLU A 137 -1.87 4.99 -9.91
C GLU A 137 -3.11 4.80 -9.06
N LYS A 138 -3.21 5.55 -7.96
CA LYS A 138 -4.38 5.54 -7.09
C LYS A 138 -5.18 6.82 -7.34
N ILE A 139 -6.32 6.69 -8.01
CA ILE A 139 -7.26 7.81 -8.24
C ILE A 139 -8.40 7.65 -7.25
N SER A 140 -8.57 8.66 -6.38
CA SER A 140 -9.53 8.65 -5.27
C SER A 140 -9.28 7.49 -4.28
N SER A 141 -9.93 6.34 -4.49
CA SER A 141 -9.82 5.15 -3.62
C SER A 141 -9.53 3.86 -4.39
N GLU A 142 -9.44 3.93 -5.71
CA GLU A 142 -9.31 2.76 -6.58
C GLU A 142 -7.93 2.73 -7.25
N TRP A 143 -7.46 1.52 -7.54
CA TRP A 143 -6.22 1.30 -8.27
C TRP A 143 -6.48 1.25 -9.77
N TYR A 144 -5.68 2.02 -10.50
CA TYR A 144 -5.69 2.08 -11.94
C TYR A 144 -4.34 1.65 -12.50
N PHE A 145 -4.37 1.01 -13.67
CA PHE A 145 -3.23 0.38 -14.30
C PHE A 145 -3.08 0.84 -15.74
N ASN A 146 -1.85 1.09 -16.16
CA ASN A 146 -1.52 1.37 -17.55
C ASN A 146 -0.15 0.79 -17.89
N ILE A 147 0.19 0.76 -19.18
CA ILE A 147 1.55 0.46 -19.65
C ILE A 147 2.32 1.78 -19.73
N ASP A 148 3.59 1.74 -19.33
CA ASP A 148 4.50 2.88 -19.46
C ASP A 148 4.52 3.42 -20.91
N SER A 149 4.40 4.74 -21.06
CA SER A 149 4.28 5.38 -22.36
C SER A 149 5.50 5.14 -23.26
N ARG A 150 6.70 5.04 -22.68
CA ARG A 150 7.93 4.74 -23.44
C ARG A 150 7.90 3.32 -23.97
N PHE A 151 7.42 2.37 -23.16
CA PHE A 151 7.26 0.99 -23.59
C PHE A 151 6.20 0.85 -24.69
N ARG A 152 5.11 1.61 -24.60
CA ARG A 152 4.07 1.66 -25.63
C ARG A 152 4.62 2.15 -26.98
N GLU A 153 5.46 3.18 -26.96
CA GLU A 153 6.14 3.66 -28.16
C GLU A 153 7.10 2.61 -28.73
N LEU A 154 7.90 1.95 -27.89
CA LEU A 154 8.80 0.88 -28.30
C LEU A 154 8.01 -0.29 -28.90
N GLN A 155 6.89 -0.69 -28.30
CA GLN A 155 6.00 -1.71 -28.84
C GLN A 155 5.41 -1.33 -30.20
N SER A 156 5.04 -0.06 -30.41
CA SER A 156 4.54 0.41 -31.70
C SER A 156 5.60 0.42 -32.80
N LYS A 157 6.86 0.73 -32.45
CA LYS A 157 7.96 0.86 -33.41
C LYS A 157 8.61 -0.49 -33.74
N GLU A 158 8.86 -1.29 -32.72
CA GLU A 158 9.72 -2.49 -32.80
C GLU A 158 8.94 -3.81 -32.66
N LYS A 159 7.64 -3.77 -32.28
CA LYS A 159 6.79 -4.96 -32.07
C LYS A 159 7.43 -6.02 -31.16
N ILE A 160 7.93 -5.56 -30.02
CA ILE A 160 8.77 -6.34 -29.11
C ILE A 160 8.03 -7.54 -28.50
N ILE A 161 6.74 -7.38 -28.17
CA ILE A 161 5.87 -8.48 -27.74
C ILE A 161 5.12 -9.03 -28.94
N GLN A 162 5.29 -10.33 -29.20
CA GLN A 162 4.51 -11.07 -30.18
C GLN A 162 3.16 -11.46 -29.57
N ILE A 163 2.08 -11.01 -30.21
CA ILE A 163 0.71 -11.33 -29.80
C ILE A 163 0.14 -12.32 -30.81
N HIS A 164 -0.41 -13.42 -30.32
CA HIS A 164 -1.03 -14.44 -31.14
C HIS A 164 -2.33 -13.92 -31.79
N ASP A 165 -2.56 -14.27 -33.06
CA ASP A 165 -3.70 -13.76 -33.85
C ASP A 165 -5.08 -14.06 -33.26
N SER A 166 -5.20 -15.14 -32.48
CA SER A 166 -6.45 -15.48 -31.78
C SER A 166 -6.79 -14.52 -30.63
N VAL A 167 -5.77 -13.89 -30.03
CA VAL A 167 -5.94 -12.93 -28.93
C VAL A 167 -6.21 -11.53 -29.49
N SER A 168 -5.55 -11.16 -30.59
CA SER A 168 -5.76 -9.87 -31.24
C SER A 168 -7.19 -9.72 -31.75
N LYS A 169 -7.72 -10.70 -32.50
CA LYS A 169 -9.08 -10.65 -33.05
C LYS A 169 -10.15 -10.43 -31.97
N GLY A 170 -10.11 -11.22 -30.89
CA GLY A 170 -11.14 -11.13 -29.84
C GLY A 170 -11.14 -9.82 -29.06
N ILE A 171 -10.01 -9.10 -28.94
CA ILE A 171 -9.97 -7.80 -28.27
C ILE A 171 -10.27 -6.64 -29.22
N TYR A 172 -9.82 -6.70 -30.48
CA TYR A 172 -10.16 -5.68 -31.48
C TYR A 172 -11.65 -5.68 -31.85
N GLU A 173 -12.27 -6.86 -31.97
CA GLU A 173 -13.73 -6.99 -32.13
C GLU A 173 -14.47 -6.35 -30.95
N LYS A 174 -14.05 -6.67 -29.72
CA LYS A 174 -14.58 -6.06 -28.49
C LYS A 174 -14.22 -4.57 -28.29
N LYS A 175 -13.30 -4.00 -29.08
CA LYS A 175 -13.03 -2.55 -29.12
C LYS A 175 -14.02 -1.87 -30.06
N LEU A 176 -14.30 -2.48 -31.22
CA LEU A 176 -15.26 -1.98 -32.20
C LEU A 176 -16.68 -1.92 -31.64
N ASP A 177 -17.09 -2.90 -30.83
CA ASP A 177 -18.39 -2.90 -30.17
C ASP A 177 -18.57 -1.76 -29.14
N ASN A 178 -17.47 -1.17 -28.64
CA ASN A 178 -17.53 -0.01 -27.73
C ASN A 178 -17.61 1.34 -28.48
N PHE A 179 -17.55 1.34 -29.82
CA PHE A 179 -17.65 2.55 -30.66
C PHE A 179 -19.01 2.73 -31.35
N PHE A 180 -19.88 1.71 -31.33
CA PHE A 180 -21.25 1.75 -31.83
C PHE A 180 -22.26 1.67 -30.68
#